data_AF-A0A7L2IRA6-F1
#
_entry.id   AF-A0A7L2IRA6-F1
#
_cell.length_a   1.000
_cell.length_b   1.000
_cell.length_c   1.000
_cell.angle_alpha   90.00
_cell.angle_beta   90.00
_cell.angle_gamma   90.00
#
_symmetry.space_group_name_H-M   'P 1'
#
loop_
_entity.id
_entity.type
_entity.pdbx_description
1 polymer ?
#
loop_
_entity_poly.entity_id
_entity_poly.type
_entity_poly.pdbx_seq_one_letter_code
_entity_poly.pdbx_strand_id
1 'polypeptide(L)'
;PSSAADAEAWERLWARSQLVLHTTGQELSCSLLSPCDLSVELVPCWQPVPSGPCQTLPGLQKPAVGQKPQEFGGLQPHPNLCIQVWSDGQVQLTQCLRDRALPGHPDDLLLLEHGRNTSASLCALEQGACTPLSSFTSMVSGRDPHVAAGVASVAQTAHPLLLLQGAGRPGLLEQELQRDMAEGQCRQIWHSENSTSIALWACPLHKYLRTHWALAWMGVLLGAASLLLLFLLKEDVKGEQHPSEGCAWPGT
;
A
#
# COMPACT_ATOMS: atom_id res chain seq x y z
N PRO A 1 -39.46 12.75 22.00
CA PRO A 1 -39.38 13.93 21.11
C PRO A 1 -38.03 14.68 21.15
N SER A 2 -37.17 14.44 22.15
CA SER A 2 -35.87 15.10 22.28
C SER A 2 -34.74 14.54 21.39
N SER A 3 -34.83 13.29 20.92
CA SER A 3 -33.67 12.64 20.26
C SER A 3 -33.36 13.11 18.84
N ALA A 4 -34.36 13.50 18.05
CA ALA A 4 -34.14 13.85 16.64
C ALA A 4 -33.58 15.28 16.44
N ALA A 5 -34.06 16.24 17.23
CA ALA A 5 -33.56 17.62 17.19
C ALA A 5 -32.11 17.71 17.67
N ASP A 6 -31.75 16.91 18.68
CA ASP A 6 -30.37 16.81 19.18
C ASP A 6 -29.45 16.15 18.15
N ALA A 7 -29.91 15.09 17.47
CA ALA A 7 -29.15 14.43 16.40
C ALA A 7 -28.85 15.39 15.22
N GLU A 8 -29.86 16.13 14.76
CA GLU A 8 -29.66 17.14 13.71
C GLU A 8 -28.71 18.26 14.14
N ALA A 9 -28.68 18.62 15.42
CA ALA A 9 -27.75 19.61 15.94
C ALA A 9 -26.29 19.11 15.87
N TRP A 10 -26.04 17.85 16.25
CA TRP A 10 -24.71 17.22 16.15
C TRP A 10 -24.23 17.09 14.70
N GLU A 11 -25.11 16.65 13.79
CA GLU A 11 -24.79 16.58 12.36
C GLU A 11 -24.38 17.94 11.79
N ARG A 12 -25.13 19.01 12.12
CA ARG A 12 -24.78 20.37 11.69
C ARG A 12 -23.47 20.86 12.31
N LEU A 13 -23.19 20.48 13.55
CA LEU A 13 -21.95 20.83 14.23
C LEU A 13 -20.74 20.19 13.54
N TRP A 14 -20.78 18.89 13.26
CA TRP A 14 -19.67 18.18 12.60
C TRP A 14 -19.50 18.62 11.16
N ALA A 15 -20.59 18.88 10.43
CA ALA A 15 -20.55 19.41 9.06
C ALA A 15 -19.86 20.79 8.95
N ARG A 16 -19.80 21.55 10.05
CA ARG A 16 -19.11 22.85 10.14
C ARG A 16 -17.76 22.77 10.82
N SER A 17 -17.39 21.61 11.34
CA SER A 17 -16.12 21.41 12.01
C SER A 17 -15.06 20.95 11.02
N GLN A 18 -13.81 21.35 11.25
CA GLN A 18 -12.69 21.05 10.37
C GLN A 18 -11.48 20.64 11.18
N LEU A 19 -10.84 19.54 10.77
CA LEU A 19 -9.56 19.12 11.30
C LEU A 19 -8.46 19.62 10.38
N VAL A 20 -7.60 20.51 10.88
CA VAL A 20 -6.49 21.09 10.12
C VAL A 20 -5.18 20.49 10.61
N LEU A 21 -4.40 19.94 9.68
CA LEU A 21 -3.06 19.40 9.98
C LEU A 21 -1.98 20.41 9.62
N HIS A 22 -1.02 20.58 10.52
CA HIS A 22 0.15 21.43 10.34
C HIS A 22 1.42 20.57 10.39
N THR A 23 2.34 20.86 9.48
CA THR A 23 3.63 20.17 9.38
C THR A 23 4.71 21.23 9.43
N THR A 24 5.33 21.41 10.58
CA THR A 24 6.39 22.41 10.79
C THR A 24 7.71 21.66 10.98
N GLY A 25 8.57 21.69 9.96
CA GLY A 25 9.79 20.89 9.96
C GLY A 25 9.49 19.39 10.04
N GLN A 26 9.90 18.75 11.13
CA GLN A 26 9.76 17.32 11.41
C GLN A 26 8.60 16.98 12.37
N GLU A 27 7.76 17.95 12.69
CA GLU A 27 6.71 17.79 13.68
C GLU A 27 5.31 17.90 13.06
N LEU A 28 4.45 16.94 13.43
CA LEU A 28 3.04 16.94 13.11
C LEU A 28 2.23 17.53 14.29
N SER A 29 1.44 18.55 13.98
CA SER A 29 0.41 19.06 14.88
C SER A 29 -0.93 19.19 14.19
N CYS A 30 -2.00 19.29 14.97
CA CYS A 30 -3.34 19.49 14.42
C CYS A 30 -4.18 20.43 15.28
N SER A 31 -5.17 21.04 14.64
CA SER A 31 -6.16 21.90 15.30
C SER A 31 -7.56 21.49 14.85
N LEU A 32 -8.47 21.34 15.80
CA LEU A 32 -9.89 21.16 15.52
C LEU A 32 -10.57 22.53 15.58
N LEU A 33 -11.08 22.96 14.43
CA LEU A 33 -11.89 24.16 14.31
C LEU A 33 -13.35 23.74 14.40
N SER A 34 -14.03 24.10 15.48
CA SER A 34 -15.44 23.78 15.70
C SER A 34 -16.21 25.00 16.22
N PRO A 35 -17.52 25.11 15.96
CA PRO A 35 -18.34 26.21 16.49
C PRO A 35 -18.50 26.18 18.02
N CYS A 36 -18.23 25.04 18.65
CA CYS A 36 -18.37 24.82 20.09
C CYS A 36 -17.11 24.16 20.65
N ASP A 37 -16.92 24.24 21.96
CA ASP A 37 -15.88 23.49 22.66
C ASP A 37 -16.31 22.04 22.83
N LEU A 38 -15.62 21.14 22.14
CA LEU A 38 -15.91 19.71 22.13
C LEU A 38 -14.91 18.96 23.01
N SER A 39 -15.38 17.91 23.67
CA SER A 39 -14.52 16.90 24.29
C SER A 39 -14.38 15.75 23.29
N VAL A 40 -13.18 15.58 22.74
CA VAL A 40 -12.91 14.61 21.68
C VAL A 40 -11.63 13.86 21.97
N GLU A 41 -11.44 12.75 21.28
CA GLU A 41 -10.18 12.04 21.23
C GLU A 41 -9.55 12.18 19.84
N LEU A 42 -8.27 12.57 19.80
CA LEU A 42 -7.48 12.66 18.59
C LEU A 42 -6.66 11.38 18.44
N VAL A 43 -6.87 10.68 17.33
CA VAL A 43 -6.28 9.36 17.10
C VAL A 43 -5.47 9.40 15.81
N PRO A 44 -4.13 9.41 15.90
CA PRO A 44 -3.28 9.19 14.74
C PRO A 44 -3.48 7.79 14.17
N CYS A 45 -3.56 7.69 12.85
CA CYS A 45 -3.75 6.42 12.16
C CYS A 45 -2.97 6.37 10.84
N TRP A 46 -2.69 5.15 10.39
CA TRP A 46 -2.01 4.85 9.15
C TRP A 46 -2.98 4.31 8.10
N GLN A 47 -3.07 4.96 6.96
CA GLN A 47 -3.94 4.53 5.87
C GLN A 47 -3.13 3.93 4.72
N PRO A 48 -3.08 2.58 4.59
CA PRO A 48 -2.27 1.92 3.56
C PRO A 48 -2.82 2.15 2.14
N VAL A 49 -1.98 1.86 1.15
CA VAL A 49 -2.33 1.85 -0.28
C VAL A 49 -2.34 0.40 -0.82
N PRO A 50 -3.35 -0.01 -1.62
CA PRO A 50 -4.56 0.73 -1.97
C PRO A 50 -5.44 1.02 -0.74
N SER A 51 -6.18 2.14 -0.77
CA SER A 51 -6.91 2.74 0.36
C SER A 51 -7.71 1.70 1.16
N GLY A 52 -7.13 1.23 2.26
CA GLY A 52 -7.79 0.40 3.27
C GLY A 52 -8.34 1.23 4.45
N PRO A 53 -8.94 0.57 5.46
CA PRO A 53 -9.30 1.23 6.71
C PRO A 53 -8.06 1.83 7.37
N CYS A 54 -8.22 3.01 7.99
CA CYS A 54 -7.12 3.64 8.72
C CYS A 54 -6.84 2.87 10.01
N GLN A 55 -5.58 2.51 10.23
CA GLN A 55 -5.16 1.68 11.36
C GLN A 55 -4.60 2.57 12.46
N THR A 56 -5.18 2.53 13.65
CA THR A 56 -4.78 3.38 14.78
C THR A 56 -3.34 3.11 15.21
N LEU A 57 -2.58 4.17 15.48
CA LEU A 57 -1.21 4.05 15.97
C LEU A 57 -1.21 3.84 17.49
N PRO A 58 -0.56 2.77 17.99
CA PRO A 58 -0.60 2.44 19.41
C PRO A 58 0.12 3.50 20.26
N GLY A 59 -0.49 3.89 21.39
CA GLY A 59 0.12 4.79 22.38
C GLY A 59 0.16 6.27 21.99
N LEU A 60 -0.46 6.65 20.87
CA LEU A 60 -0.41 8.02 20.32
C LEU A 60 -1.73 8.79 20.42
N GLN A 61 -2.81 8.14 20.85
CA GLN A 61 -4.11 8.78 21.06
C GLN A 61 -4.07 9.79 22.21
N LYS A 62 -4.76 10.93 22.05
CA LYS A 62 -4.77 12.01 23.04
C LYS A 62 -6.16 12.62 23.21
N PRO A 63 -6.62 12.88 24.44
CA PRO A 63 -7.81 13.67 24.66
C PRO A 63 -7.55 15.13 24.28
N ALA A 64 -8.52 15.78 23.65
CA ALA A 64 -8.46 17.19 23.30
C ALA A 64 -9.74 17.92 23.75
N VAL A 65 -9.55 19.13 24.26
CA VAL A 65 -10.63 20.02 24.69
C VAL A 65 -10.36 21.42 24.15
N GLY A 66 -11.35 21.97 23.43
CA GLY A 66 -11.26 23.29 22.82
C GLY A 66 -10.36 23.32 21.58
N GLN A 67 -10.07 24.54 21.10
CA GLN A 67 -9.45 24.76 19.79
C GLN A 67 -7.91 24.86 19.81
N LYS A 68 -7.25 24.34 20.87
CA LYS A 68 -5.80 24.45 21.00
C LYS A 68 -5.08 23.47 20.07
N PRO A 69 -4.00 23.90 19.38
CA PRO A 69 -3.15 22.98 18.63
C PRO A 69 -2.63 21.84 19.49
N GLN A 70 -2.67 20.62 18.96
CA GLN A 70 -2.21 19.41 19.62
C GLN A 70 -1.00 18.85 18.87
N GLU A 71 0.05 18.56 19.61
CA GLU A 71 1.31 17.99 19.12
C GLU A 71 1.39 16.50 19.46
N PHE A 72 2.02 15.71 18.58
CA PHE A 72 2.12 14.26 18.71
C PHE A 72 3.52 13.76 19.13
N GLY A 73 4.29 14.58 19.85
CA GLY A 73 5.51 14.15 20.55
C GLY A 73 6.51 13.46 19.63
N GLY A 74 6.94 14.15 18.57
CA GLY A 74 7.95 13.64 17.64
C GLY A 74 7.42 12.77 16.49
N LEU A 75 6.09 12.61 16.36
CA LEU A 75 5.48 11.94 15.21
C LEU A 75 5.85 12.66 13.90
N GLN A 76 6.63 11.99 13.08
CA GLN A 76 7.16 12.52 11.82
C GLN A 76 6.06 12.52 10.74
N PRO A 77 5.90 13.61 9.96
CA PRO A 77 4.97 13.64 8.84
C PRO A 77 5.26 12.55 7.78
N HIS A 78 4.21 11.93 7.26
CA HIS A 78 4.29 10.89 6.23
C HIS A 78 3.00 10.87 5.37
N PRO A 79 3.06 10.54 4.06
CA PRO A 79 1.87 10.52 3.18
C PRO A 79 0.71 9.65 3.68
N ASN A 80 1.01 8.51 4.32
CA ASN A 80 -0.01 7.59 4.85
C ASN A 80 -0.53 7.96 6.25
N LEU A 81 -0.02 9.03 6.87
CA LEU A 81 -0.53 9.46 8.17
C LEU A 81 -1.81 10.27 8.02
N CYS A 82 -2.76 9.92 8.87
CA CYS A 82 -4.00 10.65 9.06
C CYS A 82 -4.22 10.88 10.56
N ILE A 83 -5.04 11.88 10.89
CA ILE A 83 -5.58 12.06 12.23
C ILE A 83 -7.10 11.89 12.14
N GLN A 84 -7.65 11.12 13.07
CA GLN A 84 -9.09 10.96 13.26
C GLN A 84 -9.54 11.71 14.51
N VAL A 85 -10.72 12.32 14.42
CA VAL A 85 -11.43 12.91 15.57
C VAL A 85 -12.53 11.95 15.97
N TRP A 86 -12.45 11.47 17.21
CA TRP A 86 -13.40 10.54 17.79
C TRP A 86 -14.27 11.28 18.80
N SER A 87 -15.58 11.05 18.72
CA SER A 87 -16.57 11.52 19.69
C SER A 87 -17.57 10.39 19.92
N ASP A 88 -17.80 10.07 21.20
CA ASP A 88 -18.65 8.96 21.63
C ASP A 88 -18.31 7.62 20.97
N GLY A 89 -17.00 7.36 20.80
CA GLY A 89 -16.49 6.12 20.20
C GLY A 89 -16.71 6.00 18.69
N GLN A 90 -17.14 7.07 18.02
CA GLN A 90 -17.33 7.11 16.56
C GLN A 90 -16.37 8.12 15.92
N VAL A 91 -15.88 7.77 14.73
CA VAL A 91 -15.06 8.68 13.92
C VAL A 91 -15.97 9.74 13.29
N GLN A 92 -15.72 11.00 13.63
CA GLN A 92 -16.47 12.14 13.12
C GLN A 92 -15.75 12.85 11.96
N LEU A 93 -14.43 12.98 12.07
CA LEU A 93 -13.58 13.61 11.05
C LEU A 93 -12.33 12.76 10.82
N THR A 94 -11.83 12.76 9.59
CA THR A 94 -10.54 12.18 9.22
C THR A 94 -9.83 13.12 8.25
N GLN A 95 -8.59 13.48 8.55
CA GLN A 95 -7.74 14.24 7.63
C GLN A 95 -6.43 13.53 7.43
N CYS A 96 -6.03 13.34 6.17
CA CYS A 96 -4.78 12.68 5.78
C CYS A 96 -3.78 13.66 5.15
N LEU A 97 -2.51 13.27 5.15
CA LEU A 97 -1.41 14.06 4.60
C LEU A 97 -1.03 13.71 3.15
N ARG A 98 -1.77 12.81 2.49
CA ARG A 98 -1.43 12.22 1.16
C ARG A 98 -1.09 13.23 0.07
N ASP A 99 -1.77 14.37 0.02
CA ASP A 99 -1.64 15.35 -1.06
C ASP A 99 -0.50 16.36 -0.82
N ARG A 100 0.33 16.15 0.21
CA ARG A 100 1.44 17.02 0.55
C ARG A 100 2.75 16.45 0.03
N ALA A 101 3.66 17.33 -0.37
CA ALA A 101 5.04 16.98 -0.70
C ALA A 101 5.80 16.60 0.58
N LEU A 102 5.59 15.37 1.04
CA LEU A 102 6.19 14.83 2.25
C LEU A 102 7.25 13.79 1.96
N PRO A 103 8.21 13.59 2.88
CA PRO A 103 9.12 12.47 2.79
C PRO A 103 8.38 11.13 2.93
N GLY A 104 8.73 10.14 2.09
CA GLY A 104 8.20 8.76 2.16
C GLY A 104 7.34 8.43 0.94
N HIS A 105 6.85 7.19 0.84
CA HIS A 105 6.00 6.76 -0.27
C HIS A 105 4.66 6.20 0.21
N PRO A 106 3.58 6.35 -0.58
CA PRO A 106 2.27 5.82 -0.22
C PRO A 106 2.23 4.28 -0.12
N ASP A 107 3.15 3.57 -0.77
CA ASP A 107 3.30 2.11 -0.67
C ASP A 107 4.17 1.66 0.52
N ASP A 108 4.66 2.58 1.34
CA ASP A 108 5.47 2.23 2.51
C ASP A 108 4.66 1.36 3.49
N LEU A 109 5.29 0.27 3.93
CA LEU A 109 4.80 -0.63 4.96
C LEU A 109 5.09 -0.05 6.33
N LEU A 110 4.09 -0.01 7.20
CA LEU A 110 4.26 0.38 8.59
C LEU A 110 4.73 -0.83 9.41
N LEU A 111 5.93 -0.73 9.97
CA LEU A 111 6.48 -1.70 10.89
C LEU A 111 6.45 -1.17 12.32
N LEU A 112 6.22 -2.07 13.25
CA LEU A 112 6.24 -1.85 14.67
C LEU A 112 7.37 -2.68 15.26
N GLU A 113 8.31 -2.01 15.90
CA GLU A 113 9.42 -2.60 16.62
C GLU A 113 9.14 -2.52 18.11
N HIS A 114 9.18 -3.67 18.78
CA HIS A 114 9.11 -3.75 20.24
C HIS A 114 10.50 -4.06 20.80
N GLY A 115 11.14 -3.06 21.39
CA GLY A 115 12.40 -3.23 22.10
C GLY A 115 12.20 -3.92 23.45
N ARG A 116 12.81 -5.10 23.61
CA ARG A 116 13.08 -5.72 24.92
C ARG A 116 14.59 -5.92 25.05
N ASN A 117 15.13 -5.76 26.26
CA ASN A 117 16.56 -5.67 26.66
C ASN A 117 17.61 -6.49 25.84
N THR A 118 17.25 -7.56 25.15
CA THR A 118 18.16 -8.40 24.34
C THR A 118 17.62 -8.89 23.00
N SER A 119 16.37 -8.58 22.63
CA SER A 119 15.78 -8.95 21.33
C SER A 119 14.62 -8.02 21.00
N ALA A 120 14.79 -7.21 19.96
CA ALA A 120 13.69 -6.43 19.39
C ALA A 120 12.85 -7.36 18.50
N SER A 121 11.54 -7.40 18.70
CA SER A 121 10.63 -8.10 17.79
C SER A 121 10.03 -7.12 16.79
N LEU A 122 9.95 -7.53 15.53
CA LEU A 122 9.47 -6.71 14.43
C LEU A 122 8.19 -7.33 13.86
N CYS A 123 7.18 -6.50 13.63
CA CYS A 123 5.95 -6.91 12.96
C CYS A 123 5.45 -5.84 12.00
N ALA A 124 4.66 -6.28 11.02
CA ALA A 124 3.92 -5.38 10.14
C ALA A 124 2.58 -5.02 10.77
N LEU A 125 2.20 -3.74 10.75
CA LEU A 125 0.88 -3.32 11.19
C LEU A 125 -0.10 -3.46 10.03
N GLU A 126 -1.02 -4.40 10.16
CA GLU A 126 -2.05 -4.70 9.16
C GLU A 126 -3.42 -4.85 9.82
N GLN A 127 -4.42 -4.14 9.28
CA GLN A 127 -5.81 -4.16 9.77
C GLN A 127 -5.95 -3.87 11.28
N GLY A 128 -5.03 -3.09 11.85
CA GLY A 128 -5.01 -2.78 13.29
C GLY A 128 -4.40 -3.90 14.16
N ALA A 129 -3.84 -4.94 13.55
CA ALA A 129 -3.12 -6.01 14.22
C ALA A 129 -1.62 -5.99 13.84
N CYS A 130 -0.78 -6.42 14.77
CA CYS A 130 0.66 -6.59 14.56
C CYS A 130 0.91 -8.02 14.07
N THR A 131 1.13 -8.17 12.76
CA THR A 131 1.36 -9.45 12.10
C THR A 131 2.85 -9.75 12.05
N PRO A 132 3.32 -10.88 12.61
CA PRO A 132 4.71 -11.29 12.50
C PRO A 132 5.16 -11.39 11.03
N LEU A 133 6.36 -10.90 10.72
CA LEU A 133 6.87 -10.86 9.34
C LEU A 133 7.00 -12.24 8.69
N SER A 134 7.18 -13.29 9.51
CA SER A 134 7.15 -14.69 9.08
C SER A 134 5.83 -15.12 8.43
N SER A 135 4.71 -14.46 8.78
CA SER A 135 3.36 -14.76 8.26
C SER A 135 2.93 -13.81 7.12
N PHE A 136 3.58 -12.65 7.00
CA PHE A 136 3.22 -11.59 6.04
C PHE A 136 3.43 -12.02 4.57
N THR A 137 4.38 -12.92 4.31
CA THR A 137 4.67 -13.45 2.97
C THR A 137 3.52 -14.26 2.37
N SER A 138 2.58 -14.75 3.18
CA SER A 138 1.42 -15.52 2.73
C SER A 138 0.29 -14.63 2.17
N MET A 139 0.13 -13.41 2.68
CA MET A 139 -1.00 -12.51 2.33
C MET A 139 -0.77 -11.66 1.09
N VAL A 140 0.48 -11.27 0.80
CA VAL A 140 0.84 -10.62 -0.49
C VAL A 140 0.49 -11.53 -1.68
N SER A 141 0.48 -12.85 -1.46
CA SER A 141 0.09 -13.87 -2.45
C SER A 141 -1.42 -14.09 -2.58
N GLY A 142 -2.26 -13.44 -1.75
CA GLY A 142 -3.69 -13.76 -1.60
C GLY A 142 -4.67 -12.63 -1.96
N ARG A 143 -4.25 -11.61 -2.72
CA ARG A 143 -5.15 -10.54 -3.18
C ARG A 143 -5.85 -10.96 -4.50
N ASP A 144 -6.73 -11.94 -4.41
CA ASP A 144 -7.69 -12.26 -5.47
C ASP A 144 -8.88 -11.28 -5.45
N PRO A 145 -9.25 -10.64 -6.57
CA PRO A 145 -10.50 -9.92 -6.69
C PRO A 145 -11.65 -10.88 -7.01
N HIS A 146 -12.70 -10.83 -6.17
CA HIS A 146 -14.06 -11.37 -6.38
C HIS A 146 -14.38 -12.82 -5.99
N VAL A 147 -15.25 -12.93 -4.98
CA VAL A 147 -16.01 -14.13 -4.59
C VAL A 147 -17.07 -14.48 -5.65
N ALA A 148 -17.22 -15.78 -5.87
CA ALA A 148 -17.97 -16.49 -6.91
C ALA A 148 -19.50 -16.48 -6.80
N ALA A 149 -20.19 -16.67 -7.94
CA ALA A 149 -21.33 -17.59 -8.09
C ALA A 149 -21.66 -17.86 -9.58
N GLY A 150 -21.71 -19.12 -10.03
CA GLY A 150 -22.50 -19.51 -11.22
C GLY A 150 -21.91 -20.49 -12.26
N VAL A 151 -21.74 -21.76 -11.87
CA VAL A 151 -21.91 -23.06 -12.60
C VAL A 151 -21.77 -23.17 -14.16
N ALA A 152 -20.94 -24.18 -14.55
CA ALA A 152 -20.95 -25.07 -15.75
C ALA A 152 -19.90 -24.89 -16.87
N SER A 153 -18.82 -25.68 -16.74
CA SER A 153 -18.09 -26.52 -17.72
C SER A 153 -18.22 -26.25 -19.24
N VAL A 154 -17.09 -25.94 -19.91
CA VAL A 154 -16.46 -26.74 -20.99
C VAL A 154 -14.99 -26.29 -21.15
N ALA A 155 -14.07 -27.26 -21.13
CA ALA A 155 -12.65 -27.25 -21.51
C ALA A 155 -11.98 -25.90 -21.89
N GLN A 156 -11.18 -25.33 -20.99
CA GLN A 156 -10.12 -24.37 -21.34
C GLN A 156 -9.13 -24.14 -20.18
N THR A 157 -7.84 -24.15 -20.55
CA THR A 157 -6.72 -23.46 -19.89
C THR A 157 -6.51 -23.71 -18.39
N ALA A 158 -5.50 -24.53 -18.08
CA ALA A 158 -4.83 -24.48 -16.78
C ALA A 158 -4.40 -23.03 -16.51
N HIS A 159 -4.99 -22.43 -15.48
CA HIS A 159 -4.75 -21.05 -15.06
C HIS A 159 -3.32 -20.91 -14.51
N PRO A 160 -2.59 -19.79 -14.78
CA PRO A 160 -1.19 -19.64 -14.38
C PRO A 160 -0.94 -19.36 -12.88
N LEU A 161 -1.94 -19.52 -12.01
CA LEU A 161 -1.87 -19.11 -10.60
C LEU A 161 -1.25 -20.15 -9.65
N LEU A 162 -0.73 -21.27 -10.18
CA LEU A 162 -0.06 -22.31 -9.41
C LEU A 162 1.47 -22.13 -9.28
N LEU A 163 2.05 -21.05 -9.81
CA LEU A 163 3.51 -20.84 -9.85
C LEU A 163 4.06 -19.80 -8.87
N LEU A 164 3.46 -19.66 -7.68
CA LEU A 164 4.13 -19.00 -6.54
C LEU A 164 4.30 -19.92 -5.32
N GLN A 165 4.19 -21.24 -5.51
CA GLN A 165 4.76 -22.20 -4.57
C GLN A 165 6.26 -22.32 -4.86
N GLY A 166 7.05 -21.34 -4.41
CA GLY A 166 8.47 -21.26 -4.74
C GLY A 166 9.30 -20.35 -3.83
N ALA A 167 9.59 -20.84 -2.63
CA ALA A 167 10.84 -20.58 -1.89
C ALA A 167 11.17 -19.14 -1.42
N GLY A 168 10.28 -18.51 -0.66
CA GLY A 168 10.73 -17.58 0.39
C GLY A 168 11.14 -18.38 1.62
N ARG A 169 12.43 -18.42 1.99
CA ARG A 169 12.82 -18.96 3.31
C ARG A 169 12.08 -18.16 4.40
N PRO A 170 11.39 -18.80 5.36
CA PRO A 170 10.82 -18.06 6.49
C PRO A 170 11.94 -17.27 7.17
N GLY A 171 11.73 -15.95 7.29
CA GLY A 171 12.71 -15.02 7.87
C GLY A 171 13.60 -14.24 6.89
N LEU A 172 13.61 -14.53 5.59
CA LEU A 172 14.43 -13.76 4.63
C LEU A 172 13.97 -12.30 4.52
N LEU A 173 12.65 -12.08 4.38
CA LEU A 173 12.05 -10.74 4.32
C LEU A 173 12.30 -9.96 5.61
N GLU A 174 12.18 -10.62 6.76
CA GLU A 174 12.47 -10.02 8.06
C GLU A 174 13.93 -9.58 8.17
N GLN A 175 14.87 -10.43 7.75
CA GLN A 175 16.29 -10.09 7.75
C GLN A 175 16.61 -8.93 6.79
N GLU A 176 15.95 -8.87 5.63
CA GLU A 176 16.15 -7.78 4.67
C GLU A 176 15.54 -6.47 5.15
N LEU A 177 14.36 -6.50 5.78
CA LEU A 177 13.76 -5.31 6.41
C LEU A 177 14.60 -4.82 7.60
N GLN A 178 15.09 -5.72 8.45
CA GLN A 178 16.00 -5.35 9.55
C GLN A 178 17.31 -4.73 9.03
N ARG A 179 17.84 -5.24 7.92
CA ARG A 179 19.00 -4.64 7.25
C ARG A 179 18.66 -3.24 6.73
N ASP A 180 17.53 -3.08 6.04
CA ASP A 180 17.09 -1.80 5.50
C ASP A 180 16.82 -0.78 6.63
N MET A 181 16.34 -1.20 7.79
CA MET A 181 16.25 -0.37 8.99
C MET A 181 17.64 0.06 9.49
N ALA A 182 18.60 -0.87 9.59
CA ALA A 182 19.96 -0.58 10.05
C ALA A 182 20.75 0.31 9.08
N GLU A 183 20.48 0.19 7.78
CA GLU A 183 21.08 0.98 6.70
C GLU A 183 20.39 2.35 6.50
N GLY A 184 19.35 2.65 7.28
CA GLY A 184 18.61 3.91 7.21
C GLY A 184 17.72 4.05 5.95
N GLN A 185 17.39 2.94 5.30
CA GLN A 185 16.44 2.89 4.18
C GLN A 185 14.98 2.99 4.67
N CYS A 186 14.69 2.49 5.88
CA CYS A 186 13.42 2.73 6.55
C CYS A 186 13.46 4.04 7.34
N ARG A 187 12.37 4.79 7.32
CA ARG A 187 12.24 6.02 8.11
C ARG A 187 11.57 5.72 9.45
N GLN A 188 12.17 6.16 10.54
CA GLN A 188 11.50 6.17 11.84
C GLN A 188 10.41 7.24 11.83
N ILE A 189 9.17 6.83 12.03
CA ILE A 189 8.01 7.71 12.06
C ILE A 189 7.73 8.18 13.49
N TRP A 190 8.00 7.33 14.48
CA TRP A 190 7.82 7.66 15.87
C TRP A 190 8.61 6.73 16.78
N HIS A 191 8.93 7.20 17.99
CA HIS A 191 9.55 6.41 19.04
C HIS A 191 8.97 6.78 20.40
N SER A 192 8.66 5.76 21.21
CA SER A 192 8.26 5.91 22.61
C SER A 192 9.48 6.10 23.49
N GLU A 193 9.55 7.21 24.21
CA GLU A 193 10.56 7.44 25.26
C GLU A 193 10.28 6.66 26.57
N ASN A 194 9.12 6.00 26.65
CA ASN A 194 8.67 5.28 27.85
C ASN A 194 9.28 3.86 27.97
N SER A 195 9.13 3.23 29.14
CA SER A 195 9.72 1.92 29.51
C SER A 195 9.42 0.73 28.58
N THR A 196 8.41 0.84 27.72
CA THR A 196 8.20 -0.03 26.55
C THR A 196 8.72 0.70 25.31
N SER A 197 9.94 0.40 24.89
CA SER A 197 10.59 1.00 23.71
C SER A 197 9.88 0.53 22.43
N ILE A 198 8.77 1.18 22.09
CA ILE A 198 8.06 0.97 20.83
C ILE A 198 8.60 1.96 19.81
N ALA A 199 8.96 1.49 18.62
CA ALA A 199 9.28 2.35 17.49
C ALA A 199 8.40 1.99 16.28
N LEU A 200 7.96 3.02 15.57
CA LEU A 200 7.22 2.90 14.32
C LEU A 200 8.13 3.28 13.17
N TRP A 201 8.13 2.44 12.13
CA TRP A 201 8.99 2.59 10.96
C TRP A 201 8.17 2.51 9.68
N ALA A 202 8.49 3.36 8.71
CA ALA A 202 7.96 3.30 7.35
C ALA A 202 9.05 2.74 6.42
N CYS A 203 8.77 1.58 5.81
CA CYS A 203 9.72 0.89 4.94
C CYS A 203 9.17 0.78 3.51
N PRO A 204 9.97 1.13 2.48
CA PRO A 204 9.54 1.08 1.09
C PRO A 204 9.26 -0.35 0.62
N LEU A 205 8.00 -0.67 0.34
CA LEU A 205 7.57 -2.02 0.00
C LEU A 205 7.82 -2.35 -1.48
N HIS A 206 7.85 -1.35 -2.38
CA HIS A 206 8.13 -1.56 -3.81
C HIS A 206 9.47 -2.25 -4.12
N LYS A 207 10.45 -2.20 -3.20
CA LYS A 207 11.72 -2.92 -3.35
C LYS A 207 11.50 -4.44 -3.36
N TYR A 208 10.53 -4.91 -2.57
CA TYR A 208 10.24 -6.32 -2.37
C TYR A 208 9.11 -6.83 -3.27
N LEU A 209 8.18 -5.94 -3.63
CA LEU A 209 7.02 -6.27 -4.46
C LEU A 209 7.24 -6.07 -5.95
N ARG A 210 8.48 -5.85 -6.41
CA ARG A 210 8.77 -5.68 -7.83
C ARG A 210 8.35 -6.94 -8.56
N THR A 211 7.15 -6.88 -9.13
CA THR A 211 6.59 -7.92 -9.96
C THR A 211 7.54 -8.05 -11.13
N HIS A 212 8.11 -9.24 -11.31
CA HIS A 212 8.95 -9.57 -12.45
C HIS A 212 8.08 -9.67 -13.71
N TRP A 213 7.41 -8.58 -14.08
CA TRP A 213 6.79 -8.40 -15.39
C TRP A 213 7.80 -8.56 -16.51
N ALA A 214 9.11 -8.52 -16.21
CA ALA A 214 10.17 -8.92 -17.13
C ALA A 214 9.82 -10.21 -17.89
N LEU A 215 9.27 -11.23 -17.24
CA LEU A 215 8.87 -12.47 -17.93
C LEU A 215 7.67 -12.29 -18.85
N ALA A 216 6.69 -11.45 -18.46
CA ALA A 216 5.56 -11.11 -19.32
C ALA A 216 6.02 -10.29 -20.54
N TRP A 217 6.89 -9.30 -20.33
CA TRP A 217 7.50 -8.50 -21.40
C TRP A 217 8.36 -9.38 -22.32
N MET A 218 9.14 -10.31 -21.78
CA MET A 218 9.91 -11.28 -22.58
C MET A 218 8.98 -12.19 -23.38
N GLY A 219 7.85 -12.63 -22.83
CA GLY A 219 6.83 -13.40 -23.55
C GLY A 219 6.17 -12.61 -24.69
N VAL A 220 5.84 -11.34 -24.45
CA VAL A 220 5.28 -10.44 -25.48
C VAL A 220 6.30 -10.19 -26.60
N LEU A 221 7.55 -9.92 -26.25
CA LEU A 221 8.63 -9.72 -27.23
C LEU A 221 8.89 -10.97 -28.06
N LEU A 222 8.91 -12.14 -27.42
CA LEU A 222 9.09 -13.42 -28.11
C LEU A 222 7.92 -13.72 -29.05
N GLY A 223 6.68 -13.49 -28.59
CA GLY A 223 5.48 -13.66 -29.42
C GLY A 223 5.47 -12.73 -30.63
N ALA A 224 5.81 -11.44 -30.44
CA ALA A 224 5.94 -10.48 -31.53
C ALA A 224 7.03 -10.89 -32.54
N ALA A 225 8.19 -11.35 -32.05
CA ALA A 225 9.27 -11.85 -32.89
C ALA A 225 8.87 -13.10 -33.70
N SER A 226 8.14 -14.05 -33.08
CA SER A 226 7.63 -15.23 -33.78
C SER A 226 6.64 -14.87 -34.89
N LEU A 227 5.73 -13.91 -34.64
CA LEU A 227 4.79 -13.42 -35.65
C LEU A 227 5.50 -12.72 -36.81
N LEU A 228 6.50 -11.89 -36.53
CA LEU A 228 7.36 -11.27 -37.55
C LEU A 228 8.07 -12.33 -38.41
N LEU A 229 8.63 -13.37 -37.79
CA LEU A 229 9.30 -14.46 -38.51
C LEU A 229 8.34 -15.19 -39.46
N LEU A 230 7.12 -15.50 -38.99
CA LEU A 230 6.08 -16.12 -39.80
C LEU A 230 5.64 -15.23 -40.97
N PHE A 231 5.59 -13.92 -40.76
CA PHE A 231 5.25 -12.97 -41.81
C PHE A 231 6.32 -12.90 -42.90
N LEU A 232 7.61 -12.91 -42.50
CA LEU A 232 8.74 -12.94 -43.44
C LEU A 232 8.80 -14.25 -44.24
N LEU A 233 8.61 -15.40 -43.58
CA LEU A 233 8.55 -16.70 -44.26
C LEU A 233 7.39 -16.81 -45.25
N LYS A 234 6.27 -16.13 -44.97
CA LYS A 234 5.11 -16.08 -45.86
C LYS A 234 5.35 -15.19 -47.09
N GLU A 235 6.18 -14.16 -46.98
CA GLU A 235 6.62 -13.31 -48.09
C GLU A 235 7.59 -14.05 -49.02
N ASP A 236 8.53 -14.85 -48.48
CA ASP A 236 9.43 -15.70 -49.29
C ASP A 236 8.70 -16.80 -50.08
N VAL A 237 7.62 -17.38 -49.52
CA VAL A 237 6.77 -18.36 -50.25
C VAL A 237 5.97 -17.71 -51.39
N LYS A 238 5.84 -16.38 -51.42
CA LYS A 238 5.24 -15.61 -52.52
C LYS A 238 6.30 -15.18 -53.57
N GLY A 239 7.56 -15.58 -53.42
CA GLY A 239 8.69 -15.18 -54.28
C GLY A 239 9.08 -16.16 -55.39
N GLU A 240 8.48 -17.35 -55.49
CA GLU A 240 8.90 -18.36 -56.48
C GLU A 240 7.84 -18.58 -57.56
N GLN A 241 7.87 -17.74 -58.61
CA GLN A 241 7.22 -18.07 -59.88
C GLN A 241 7.93 -17.42 -61.08
N HIS A 242 9.06 -18.03 -61.52
CA HIS A 242 9.17 -18.64 -62.85
C HIS A 242 10.57 -19.24 -63.10
N PRO A 243 10.69 -20.54 -63.44
CA PRO A 243 11.83 -21.05 -64.19
C PRO A 243 11.66 -20.79 -65.69
N SER A 244 12.81 -20.60 -66.32
CA SER A 244 13.10 -20.58 -67.75
C SER A 244 12.58 -21.81 -68.51
N GLU A 245 12.14 -21.63 -69.77
CA GLU A 245 12.55 -22.42 -70.95
C GLU A 245 11.76 -22.01 -72.21
N GLY A 246 12.46 -21.81 -73.33
CA GLY A 246 11.84 -21.44 -74.60
C GLY A 246 12.83 -21.18 -75.73
N CYS A 247 13.74 -22.12 -76.00
CA CYS A 247 14.51 -22.18 -77.24
C CYS A 247 13.75 -23.01 -78.29
N ALA A 248 13.28 -22.39 -79.38
CA ALA A 248 13.03 -22.98 -80.71
C ALA A 248 12.72 -21.78 -81.64
N TRP A 249 13.38 -21.54 -82.78
CA TRP A 249 13.47 -22.38 -83.98
C TRP A 249 14.65 -21.97 -84.89
N PRO A 250 15.18 -22.89 -85.73
CA PRO A 250 15.86 -22.57 -86.99
C PRO A 250 15.09 -23.08 -88.23
N GLY A 251 15.19 -22.36 -89.36
CA GLY A 251 14.76 -22.78 -90.71
C GLY A 251 13.27 -22.58 -90.97
N THR A 252 12.79 -22.03 -92.09
CA THR A 252 13.28 -21.94 -93.49
C THR A 252 12.57 -20.78 -94.18
#